data_AF-A0A1F8TTD8-F1
#
_entry.id   AF-A0A1F8TTD8-F1
#
_cell.length_a   1.000
_cell.length_b   1.000
_cell.length_c   1.000
_cell.angle_alpha   90.00
_cell.angle_beta   90.00
_cell.angle_gamma   90.00
#
_symmetry.space_group_name_H-M   'P 1'
#
loop_
_entity.id
_entity.type
_entity.pdbx_description
1 polymer ?
#
loop_
_entity_poly.entity_id
_entity_poly.type
_entity_poly.pdbx_seq_one_letter_code
_entity_poly.pdbx_strand_id
1 'polypeptide(L)'
;MGCFGDVIAGESRADCNSSDILPPDASASLSAGLPAELLAVRAFSTAASDPETLRLISPIDHLNYVTAPVQIHYGTWDGAERSGTPPEWSIKLFNAFLEAEKPVKLVAYEGQRHSFIGEAWYQFMEATVRFFDQYVKNAPPKADAANREALSAWTGCKL
;
A
#
# COMPACT_ATOMS: atom_id res chain seq x y z
N MET A 1 -16.11 -2.28 -7.60
CA MET A 1 -17.05 -2.46 -6.47
C MET A 1 -16.77 -3.83 -5.91
N GLY A 2 -16.59 -3.92 -4.61
CA GLY A 2 -16.26 -5.18 -3.96
C GLY A 2 -17.35 -6.23 -4.07
N CYS A 3 -16.99 -7.49 -3.85
CA CYS A 3 -17.90 -8.62 -4.00
C CYS A 3 -18.42 -9.06 -2.65
N PHE A 4 -19.69 -9.41 -2.57
CA PHE A 4 -20.24 -9.96 -1.34
C PHE A 4 -19.84 -11.42 -1.18
N GLY A 5 -19.40 -11.81 0.01
CA GLY A 5 -19.06 -13.21 0.27
C GLY A 5 -18.18 -13.43 1.50
N ASP A 6 -17.74 -14.67 1.66
CA ASP A 6 -16.76 -15.06 2.65
C ASP A 6 -15.33 -14.76 2.15
N VAL A 7 -14.48 -14.20 3.03
CA VAL A 7 -13.12 -13.79 2.67
C VAL A 7 -12.28 -14.99 2.23
N ILE A 8 -12.36 -16.12 2.96
CA ILE A 8 -11.60 -17.33 2.63
C ILE A 8 -12.08 -17.91 1.29
N ALA A 9 -13.39 -17.88 1.04
CA ALA A 9 -13.95 -18.31 -0.23
C ALA A 9 -13.53 -17.39 -1.39
N GLY A 10 -13.39 -16.08 -1.17
CA GLY A 10 -13.04 -15.18 -2.26
C GLY A 10 -11.53 -14.97 -2.49
N GLU A 11 -10.66 -15.40 -1.58
CA GLU A 11 -9.24 -15.71 -1.91
C GLU A 11 -9.14 -16.72 -3.08
N SER A 12 -10.13 -17.59 -3.25
CA SER A 12 -10.16 -18.58 -4.32
C SER A 12 -10.86 -18.10 -5.61
N ARG A 13 -11.35 -16.85 -5.63
CA ARG A 13 -12.10 -16.30 -6.75
C ARG A 13 -11.19 -15.49 -7.68
N ALA A 14 -11.24 -15.80 -8.97
CA ALA A 14 -10.54 -15.03 -9.99
C ALA A 14 -11.23 -13.70 -10.32
N ASP A 15 -12.52 -13.55 -10.00
CA ASP A 15 -13.33 -12.39 -10.36
C ASP A 15 -13.42 -11.32 -9.26
N CYS A 16 -12.78 -11.57 -8.10
CA CYS A 16 -12.81 -10.69 -6.97
C CYS A 16 -11.47 -10.63 -6.25
N ASN A 17 -11.02 -9.43 -5.89
CA ASN A 17 -9.94 -9.30 -4.92
C ASN A 17 -10.48 -9.71 -3.54
N SER A 18 -9.77 -10.56 -2.82
CA SER A 18 -10.17 -10.96 -1.47
C SER A 18 -10.24 -9.79 -0.49
N SER A 19 -9.43 -8.75 -0.72
CA SER A 19 -9.45 -7.50 0.04
C SER A 19 -10.69 -6.64 -0.24
N ASP A 20 -11.41 -6.93 -1.33
CA ASP A 20 -12.64 -6.25 -1.71
C ASP A 20 -13.90 -7.02 -1.26
N ILE A 21 -13.76 -8.06 -0.42
CA ILE A 21 -14.89 -8.88 0.01
C ILE A 21 -15.64 -8.21 1.15
N LEU A 22 -16.95 -8.02 0.92
CA LEU A 22 -17.87 -7.54 1.94
C LEU A 22 -18.60 -8.75 2.55
N PRO A 23 -18.31 -9.10 3.82
CA PRO A 23 -18.99 -10.21 4.47
C PRO A 23 -20.50 -9.92 4.54
N PRO A 24 -21.34 -10.90 4.15
CA PRO A 24 -22.79 -10.72 4.13
C PRO A 24 -23.37 -10.60 5.54
N ASP A 25 -22.65 -11.08 6.54
CA ASP A 25 -23.00 -11.00 7.94
C ASP A 25 -21.98 -10.15 8.71
N ALA A 26 -22.47 -9.07 9.32
CA ALA A 26 -21.64 -8.21 10.17
C ALA A 26 -21.04 -8.97 11.37
N SER A 27 -21.59 -10.15 11.72
CA SER A 27 -21.16 -11.00 12.84
C SER A 27 -19.78 -11.63 12.68
N ALA A 28 -19.27 -11.82 11.47
CA ALA A 28 -17.95 -12.42 11.21
C ALA A 28 -16.82 -11.37 11.14
N SER A 29 -17.15 -10.08 11.28
CA SER A 29 -16.24 -8.94 11.14
C SER A 29 -16.29 -8.07 12.41
N LEU A 30 -15.32 -7.17 12.60
CA LEU A 30 -15.30 -6.10 13.62
C LEU A 30 -16.56 -5.19 13.62
N SER A 31 -17.53 -5.50 12.76
CA SER A 31 -18.78 -4.80 12.52
C SER A 31 -20.02 -5.45 13.14
N ALA A 32 -19.85 -6.47 14.00
CA ALA A 32 -20.96 -7.19 14.64
C ALA A 32 -21.98 -6.23 15.28
N GLY A 33 -23.16 -6.10 14.65
CA GLY A 33 -24.24 -5.19 15.06
C GLY A 33 -24.53 -4.04 14.10
N LEU A 34 -23.71 -3.81 13.07
CA LEU A 34 -24.02 -2.88 12.00
C LEU A 34 -24.97 -3.53 10.98
N PRO A 35 -26.12 -2.90 10.65
CA PRO A 35 -26.98 -3.34 9.56
C PRO A 35 -26.19 -3.51 8.26
N ALA A 36 -26.42 -4.61 7.53
CA ALA A 36 -25.70 -4.93 6.28
C ALA A 36 -25.75 -3.78 5.24
N GLU A 37 -26.86 -3.02 5.21
CA GLU A 37 -27.02 -1.82 4.38
C GLU A 37 -26.04 -0.69 4.74
N LEU A 38 -25.69 -0.53 6.02
CA LEU A 38 -24.74 0.50 6.46
C LEU A 38 -23.29 0.15 6.12
N LEU A 39 -22.92 -1.13 6.17
CA LEU A 39 -21.56 -1.58 5.85
C LEU A 39 -21.28 -1.54 4.35
N ALA A 40 -22.19 -2.05 3.52
CA ALA A 40 -21.89 -2.27 2.12
C ALA A 40 -22.25 -1.09 1.20
N VAL A 41 -23.37 -0.41 1.47
CA VAL A 41 -23.87 0.66 0.58
C VAL A 41 -23.32 2.02 0.99
N ARG A 42 -23.21 2.32 2.29
CA ARG A 42 -22.62 3.59 2.73
C ARG A 42 -21.09 3.60 2.69
N ALA A 43 -20.44 2.66 3.36
CA ALA A 43 -18.98 2.76 3.52
C ALA A 43 -18.20 2.54 2.21
N PHE A 44 -18.67 1.65 1.32
CA PHE A 44 -17.98 1.42 0.03
C PHE A 44 -18.60 2.18 -1.13
N SER A 45 -19.93 2.10 -1.34
CA SER A 45 -20.54 2.75 -2.50
C SER A 45 -20.71 4.27 -2.35
N THR A 46 -21.05 4.77 -1.15
CA THR A 46 -21.18 6.23 -0.93
C THR A 46 -19.82 6.88 -0.82
N ALA A 47 -18.88 6.29 -0.07
CA ALA A 47 -17.51 6.81 0.02
C ALA A 47 -16.81 6.88 -1.34
N ALA A 48 -16.93 5.83 -2.17
CA ALA A 48 -16.34 5.83 -3.51
C ALA A 48 -16.96 6.87 -4.46
N SER A 49 -18.13 7.41 -4.12
CA SER A 49 -18.85 8.41 -4.93
C SER A 49 -18.78 9.82 -4.32
N ASP A 50 -18.16 9.99 -3.16
CA ASP A 50 -18.01 11.27 -2.47
C ASP A 50 -16.55 11.75 -2.52
N PRO A 51 -16.24 12.82 -3.28
CA PRO A 51 -14.88 13.34 -3.40
C PRO A 51 -14.25 13.76 -2.07
N GLU A 52 -15.04 14.29 -1.12
CA GLU A 52 -14.49 14.70 0.18
C GLU A 52 -14.11 13.48 1.01
N THR A 53 -14.96 12.45 1.04
CA THR A 53 -14.61 11.18 1.69
C THR A 53 -13.38 10.54 1.04
N LEU A 54 -13.29 10.52 -0.30
CA LEU A 54 -12.11 9.98 -1.01
C LEU A 54 -10.83 10.73 -0.62
N ARG A 55 -10.87 12.06 -0.52
CA ARG A 55 -9.73 12.88 -0.11
C ARG A 55 -9.29 12.60 1.33
N LEU A 56 -10.24 12.28 2.22
CA LEU A 56 -9.92 11.94 3.61
C LEU A 56 -9.21 10.59 3.75
N ILE A 57 -9.47 9.63 2.86
CA ILE A 57 -8.92 8.27 2.97
C ILE A 57 -7.78 7.97 1.99
N SER A 58 -7.61 8.78 0.94
CA SER A 58 -6.60 8.57 -0.08
C SER A 58 -5.20 8.90 0.44
N PRO A 59 -4.24 7.95 0.43
CA PRO A 59 -2.89 8.20 0.95
C PRO A 59 -2.14 9.36 0.28
N ILE A 60 -2.47 9.67 -0.98
CA ILE A 60 -1.81 10.72 -1.76
C ILE A 60 -2.01 12.13 -1.15
N ASP A 61 -3.07 12.33 -0.38
CA ASP A 61 -3.41 13.61 0.26
C ASP A 61 -2.75 13.77 1.65
N HIS A 62 -2.05 12.74 2.14
CA HIS A 62 -1.52 12.65 3.50
C HIS A 62 0.00 12.43 3.53
N LEU A 63 0.69 12.74 2.44
CA LEU A 63 2.14 12.50 2.33
C LEU A 63 2.94 13.25 3.38
N ASN A 64 2.46 14.38 3.88
CA ASN A 64 3.07 15.15 4.97
C ASN A 64 3.37 14.28 6.21
N TYR A 65 2.57 13.26 6.49
CA TYR A 65 2.79 12.34 7.61
C TYR A 65 3.83 11.25 7.35
N VAL A 66 4.26 11.07 6.10
CA VAL A 66 5.24 10.02 5.75
C VAL A 66 6.64 10.48 6.13
N THR A 67 7.23 9.81 7.13
CA THR A 67 8.58 10.08 7.63
C THR A 67 9.61 9.01 7.25
N ALA A 68 9.19 7.98 6.52
CA ALA A 68 10.03 6.85 6.13
C ALA A 68 10.12 6.74 4.61
N PRO A 69 11.23 6.21 4.06
CA PRO A 69 11.33 5.83 2.66
C PRO A 69 10.24 4.84 2.26
N VAL A 70 9.71 4.97 1.05
CA VAL A 70 8.67 4.06 0.51
C VAL A 70 9.15 3.40 -0.78
N GLN A 71 8.87 2.10 -0.93
CA GLN A 71 9.07 1.36 -2.18
C GLN A 71 7.70 0.91 -2.72
N ILE A 72 7.37 1.32 -3.93
CA ILE A 72 6.10 1.02 -4.61
C ILE A 72 6.39 -0.02 -5.69
N HIS A 73 5.58 -1.09 -5.72
CA HIS A 73 5.69 -2.19 -6.66
C HIS A 73 4.36 -2.34 -7.42
N TYR A 74 4.40 -2.53 -8.73
CA TYR A 74 3.19 -2.78 -9.51
C TYR A 74 3.46 -3.60 -10.78
N GLY A 75 2.47 -4.39 -11.20
CA GLY A 75 2.51 -5.08 -12.49
C GLY A 75 1.97 -4.19 -13.61
N THR A 76 2.58 -4.19 -14.79
CA THR A 76 2.14 -3.30 -15.89
C THR A 76 0.75 -3.66 -16.43
N TRP A 77 0.23 -4.86 -16.12
CA TRP A 77 -1.09 -5.34 -16.53
C TRP A 77 -2.07 -5.47 -15.36
N ASP A 78 -1.74 -4.94 -14.17
CA ASP A 78 -2.58 -5.05 -12.97
C ASP A 78 -3.98 -4.45 -13.20
N GLY A 79 -4.10 -3.35 -13.95
CA GLY A 79 -5.39 -2.74 -14.29
C GLY A 79 -6.26 -3.47 -15.33
N ALA A 80 -5.83 -4.64 -15.84
CA ALA A 80 -6.56 -5.35 -16.91
C ALA A 80 -7.83 -6.06 -16.41
N GLU A 81 -7.98 -6.26 -15.11
CA GLU A 81 -9.14 -6.89 -14.47
C GLU A 81 -9.76 -5.95 -13.44
N ARG A 82 -11.06 -6.14 -13.15
CA ARG A 82 -11.77 -5.30 -12.18
C ARG A 82 -11.26 -5.44 -10.74
N SER A 83 -10.64 -6.58 -10.45
CA SER A 83 -10.03 -6.93 -9.15
C SER A 83 -8.59 -6.41 -9.02
N GLY A 84 -8.03 -5.81 -10.06
CA GLY A 84 -6.66 -5.31 -10.06
C GLY A 84 -6.55 -3.82 -9.72
N THR A 85 -5.31 -3.37 -9.57
CA THR A 85 -4.96 -1.99 -9.24
C THR A 85 -4.31 -1.32 -10.46
N PRO A 86 -4.96 -0.33 -11.11
CA PRO A 86 -4.41 0.30 -12.31
C PRO A 86 -3.00 0.88 -12.08
N PRO A 87 -2.02 0.61 -12.97
CA PRO A 87 -0.65 1.12 -12.87
C PRO A 87 -0.54 2.62 -12.64
N GLU A 88 -1.49 3.37 -13.18
CA GLU A 88 -1.55 4.82 -13.07
C GLU A 88 -1.64 5.29 -11.61
N TRP A 89 -2.18 4.47 -10.71
CA TRP A 89 -2.29 4.82 -9.29
C TRP A 89 -0.90 4.84 -8.63
N SER A 90 -0.10 3.80 -8.90
CA SER A 90 1.29 3.70 -8.43
C SER A 90 2.17 4.83 -9.01
N ILE A 91 2.00 5.14 -10.30
CA ILE A 91 2.74 6.22 -10.97
C ILE A 91 2.35 7.59 -10.41
N LYS A 92 1.04 7.85 -10.20
CA LYS A 92 0.55 9.10 -9.60
C LYS A 92 1.08 9.28 -8.18
N LEU A 93 1.03 8.23 -7.36
CA LEU A 93 1.55 8.28 -6.00
C LEU A 93 3.06 8.55 -5.99
N PHE A 94 3.82 7.86 -6.85
CA PHE A 94 5.26 8.10 -6.99
C PHE A 94 5.58 9.57 -7.33
N ASN A 95 4.87 10.15 -8.30
CA ASN A 95 5.07 11.56 -8.66
C ASN A 95 4.73 12.50 -7.50
N ALA A 96 3.64 12.24 -6.76
CA ALA A 96 3.29 13.03 -5.58
C ALA A 96 4.35 12.93 -4.47
N PHE A 97 4.98 11.77 -4.29
CA PHE A 97 6.12 11.62 -3.37
C PHE A 97 7.33 12.46 -3.83
N LEU A 98 7.63 12.50 -5.13
CA LEU A 98 8.71 13.33 -5.67
C LEU A 98 8.42 14.83 -5.48
N GLU A 99 7.20 15.27 -5.77
CA GLU A 99 6.74 16.65 -5.57
C GLU A 99 6.79 17.07 -4.09
N ALA A 100 6.51 16.13 -3.18
CA ALA A 100 6.63 16.33 -1.74
C ALA A 100 8.07 16.17 -1.20
N GLU A 101 9.06 16.02 -2.08
CA GLU A 101 10.49 15.81 -1.75
C GLU A 101 10.74 14.64 -0.78
N LYS A 102 9.93 13.58 -0.89
CA LYS A 102 10.01 12.40 -0.01
C LYS A 102 10.76 11.24 -0.69
N PRO A 103 11.58 10.49 0.06
CA PRO A 103 12.33 9.36 -0.49
C PRO A 103 11.37 8.24 -0.93
N VAL A 104 11.36 7.98 -2.24
CA VAL A 104 10.50 6.95 -2.83
C VAL A 104 11.24 6.21 -3.94
N LYS A 105 10.91 4.93 -4.13
CA LYS A 105 11.34 4.12 -5.28
C LYS A 105 10.14 3.45 -5.91
N LEU A 106 10.07 3.44 -7.24
CA LEU A 106 9.06 2.73 -8.01
C LEU A 106 9.71 1.56 -8.76
N VAL A 107 9.08 0.39 -8.71
CA VAL A 107 9.51 -0.81 -9.45
C VAL A 107 8.32 -1.38 -10.20
N ALA A 108 8.45 -1.44 -11.53
CA ALA A 108 7.43 -2.01 -12.41
C ALA A 108 7.82 -3.43 -12.85
N TYR A 109 6.85 -4.32 -12.95
CA TYR A 109 7.04 -5.69 -13.43
C TYR A 109 6.25 -5.91 -14.72
N GLU A 110 6.98 -6.07 -15.82
CA GLU A 110 6.39 -6.16 -17.16
C GLU A 110 5.51 -7.42 -17.32
N GLY A 111 4.33 -7.24 -17.91
CA GLY A 111 3.34 -8.29 -18.14
C GLY A 111 2.70 -8.88 -16.87
N GLN A 112 3.09 -8.42 -15.69
CA GLN A 112 2.52 -8.91 -14.43
C GLN A 112 1.19 -8.24 -14.12
N ARG A 113 0.31 -8.98 -13.44
CA ARG A 113 -0.99 -8.52 -12.95
C ARG A 113 -0.90 -8.17 -11.46
N HIS A 114 -2.02 -8.28 -10.74
CA HIS A 114 -2.12 -7.99 -9.32
C HIS A 114 -1.12 -8.77 -8.44
N SER A 115 -0.91 -10.04 -8.78
CA SER A 115 0.08 -10.90 -8.12
C SER A 115 1.24 -11.21 -9.08
N PHE A 116 2.46 -11.20 -8.55
CA PHE A 116 3.66 -11.53 -9.32
C PHE A 116 3.90 -13.03 -9.34
N ILE A 117 4.24 -13.57 -10.51
CA ILE A 117 4.50 -15.00 -10.70
C ILE A 117 5.85 -15.22 -11.38
N GLY A 118 6.44 -16.39 -11.17
CA GLY A 118 7.70 -16.78 -11.80
C GLY A 118 8.86 -15.87 -11.43
N GLU A 119 9.61 -15.39 -12.42
CA GLU A 119 10.80 -14.56 -12.22
C GLU A 119 10.48 -13.22 -11.52
N ALA A 120 9.36 -12.59 -11.86
CA ALA A 120 8.96 -11.31 -11.27
C ALA A 120 8.77 -11.40 -9.75
N TRP A 121 8.32 -12.55 -9.24
CA TRP A 121 8.22 -12.79 -7.80
C TRP A 121 9.60 -12.75 -7.12
N TYR A 122 10.61 -13.39 -7.72
CA TYR A 122 11.97 -13.37 -7.16
C TYR A 122 12.60 -11.98 -7.23
N GLN A 123 12.38 -11.25 -8.34
CA GLN A 123 12.83 -9.86 -8.47
C GLN A 123 12.16 -8.95 -7.43
N PHE A 124 10.88 -9.15 -7.14
CA PHE A 124 10.16 -8.47 -6.07
C PHE A 124 10.75 -8.75 -4.69
N MET A 125 10.98 -10.01 -4.37
CA MET A 125 11.58 -10.41 -3.09
C MET A 125 12.98 -9.83 -2.93
N GLU A 126 13.82 -9.88 -3.97
CA GLU A 126 15.17 -9.29 -3.92
C GLU A 126 15.12 -7.76 -3.73
N ALA A 127 14.28 -7.06 -4.50
CA ALA A 127 14.14 -5.62 -4.39
C ALA A 127 13.67 -5.19 -3.00
N THR A 128 12.76 -5.96 -2.39
CA THR A 128 12.25 -5.75 -1.03
C THR A 128 13.35 -5.94 0.00
N VAL A 129 14.08 -7.07 -0.04
CA VAL A 129 15.16 -7.36 0.92
C VAL A 129 16.23 -6.27 0.88
N ARG A 130 16.67 -5.86 -0.33
CA ARG A 130 17.66 -4.80 -0.49
C ARG A 130 17.17 -3.46 0.09
N PHE A 131 15.90 -3.14 -0.07
CA PHE A 131 15.30 -1.92 0.47
C PHE A 131 15.28 -1.93 2.01
N PHE A 132 14.84 -3.03 2.63
CA PHE A 132 14.85 -3.18 4.09
C PHE A 132 16.27 -3.27 4.66
N ASP A 133 17.21 -3.91 3.96
CA ASP A 133 18.61 -3.91 4.36
C ASP A 133 19.15 -2.49 4.41
N GLN A 134 18.87 -1.66 3.40
CA GLN A 134 19.31 -0.27 3.35
C GLN A 134 18.66 0.62 4.42
N TYR A 135 17.34 0.57 4.56
CA TYR A 135 16.59 1.56 5.33
C TYR A 135 16.11 1.09 6.70
N VAL A 136 16.33 -0.18 7.05
CA VAL A 136 15.99 -0.72 8.37
C VAL A 136 17.20 -1.37 9.04
N LYS A 137 17.82 -2.39 8.42
CA LYS A 137 18.93 -3.12 9.08
C LYS A 137 20.22 -2.30 9.17
N ASN A 138 20.58 -1.63 8.08
CA ASN A 138 21.78 -0.80 7.98
C ASN A 138 21.47 0.70 8.14
N ALA A 139 20.26 1.03 8.62
CA ALA A 139 19.89 2.40 8.86
C ALA A 139 20.81 3.00 9.93
N PRO A 140 21.26 4.26 9.75
CA PRO A 140 21.84 5.02 10.85
C PRO A 140 20.93 4.94 12.07
N PRO A 141 21.47 4.73 13.29
CA PRO A 141 20.70 4.99 14.49
C PRO A 141 20.07 6.38 14.42
N LYS A 142 18.82 6.53 14.86
CA LYS A 142 18.22 7.88 14.94
C LYS A 142 18.99 8.68 15.98
N ALA A 143 19.42 9.89 15.62
CA ALA A 143 20.04 10.82 16.56
C ALA A 143 19.03 11.25 17.62
N ASP A 144 19.31 10.88 18.86
CA ASP A 144 18.69 11.39 20.06
C ASP A 144 19.74 12.03 20.97
N ALA A 145 19.29 12.72 22.02
CA ALA A 145 20.18 13.43 22.93
C ALA A 145 21.21 12.51 23.61
N ALA A 146 20.96 11.20 23.69
CA ALA A 146 21.83 10.23 24.35
C ALA A 146 22.85 9.59 23.40
N ASN A 147 22.65 9.65 22.08
CA ASN A 147 23.51 8.96 21.10
C ASN A 147 24.11 9.86 20.00
N ARG A 148 23.88 11.18 20.03
CA ARG A 148 24.45 12.16 19.07
C ARG A 148 25.96 12.08 18.90
N GLU A 149 26.69 11.86 19.99
CA GLU A 149 28.16 11.76 19.96
C GLU A 149 28.63 10.47 19.28
N ALA A 150 27.97 9.34 19.59
CA ALA A 150 28.22 8.04 18.96
C ALA A 150 27.86 8.06 17.46
N LEU A 151 26.78 8.76 17.10
CA LEU A 151 26.37 8.94 15.70
C LEU A 151 27.28 9.89 14.92
N SER A 152 27.81 10.93 15.55
CA SER A 152 28.80 11.80 14.93
C SER A 152 30.09 11.03 14.62
N ALA A 153 30.50 10.12 15.50
CA ALA A 153 31.62 9.22 15.28
C ALA A 153 31.36 8.20 14.15
N TRP A 154 30.13 7.69 14.04
CA TRP A 154 29.75 6.71 13.00
C TRP A 154 29.58 7.35 11.61
N THR A 155 29.04 8.58 11.55
CA THR A 155 28.79 9.29 10.28
C THR A 155 29.99 10.11 9.79
N GLY A 156 30.94 10.46 10.67
CA GLY A 156 32.03 11.39 10.36
C GLY A 156 31.56 12.84 10.17
N CYS A 157 30.28 13.14 10.41
CA CYS A 157 29.72 14.49 10.43
C CYS A 157 29.36 14.89 11.88
N LYS A 158 29.56 16.16 12.22
CA LYS A 158 29.17 16.68 13.54
C LYS A 158 27.65 16.93 13.54
N LEU A 159 26.88 16.11 14.26
CA LEU A 159 25.41 16.16 14.34
C LEU A 159 24.91 17.00 15.50
#